data_AF-A0A7X0KJZ6-F1
#
_entry.id   AF-A0A7X0KJZ6-F1
#
_cell.length_a   1.000
_cell.length_b   1.000
_cell.length_c   1.000
_cell.angle_alpha   90.00
_cell.angle_beta   90.00
_cell.angle_gamma   90.00
#
_symmetry.space_group_name_H-M   'P 1'
#
loop_
_entity.id
_entity.type
_entity.pdbx_description
1 polymer ?
#
loop_
_entity_poly.entity_id
_entity_poly.type
_entity_poly.pdbx_seq_one_letter_code
_entity_poly.pdbx_strand_id
1 'polypeptide(L)'
;MSGRTEDRCKFSTYGYACSKPVEHGRYLCEEHATAKCSSCGQPATHGCDFCGQFVCGAPLCDECTYGTDETKSSGAWGFMNHIHVSKPEFALKHSHARLLAALTETANAIGEWSRPTGANGMTTPRNNHPLLLALSNANAAIARAEGRRP
;
A
#
# COMPACT_ATOMS: atom_id res chain seq x y z
N MET A 1 11.84 39.23 17.99
CA MET A 1 11.04 38.02 18.28
C MET A 1 10.78 37.33 16.94
N SER A 2 11.56 36.31 16.59
CA SER A 2 11.36 35.58 15.33
C SER A 2 10.20 34.62 15.52
N GLY A 3 9.05 34.94 14.91
CA GLY A 3 7.85 34.12 14.95
C GLY A 3 8.14 32.77 14.31
N ARG A 4 8.32 31.75 15.15
CA ARG A 4 8.49 30.37 14.71
C ARG A 4 7.16 29.97 14.07
N THR A 5 7.10 29.94 12.75
CA THR A 5 5.96 29.36 12.02
C THR A 5 5.83 27.93 12.49
N GLU A 6 4.79 27.64 13.26
CA GLU A 6 4.42 26.27 13.61
C GLU A 6 4.33 25.48 12.31
N ASP A 7 5.03 24.35 12.25
CA ASP A 7 4.94 23.46 11.11
C ASP A 7 3.46 23.03 10.96
N ARG A 8 2.93 23.05 9.73
CA ARG A 8 1.54 22.69 9.43
C ARG A 8 1.46 21.47 8.55
N CYS A 9 0.38 20.70 8.71
CA CYS A 9 0.10 19.53 7.90
C CYS A 9 -0.04 19.93 6.42
N LYS A 10 0.78 19.30 5.56
CA LYS A 10 0.80 19.53 4.11
C LYS A 10 -0.26 18.74 3.34
N PHE A 11 -0.94 17.80 3.99
CA PHE A 11 -1.98 17.02 3.34
C PHE A 11 -3.08 17.94 2.81
N SER A 12 -3.43 17.81 1.54
CA SER A 12 -4.45 18.61 0.90
C SER A 12 -5.43 17.75 0.12
N THR A 13 -6.71 18.13 0.18
CA THR A 13 -7.76 17.54 -0.64
C THR A 13 -8.53 18.67 -1.29
N TYR A 14 -8.72 18.62 -2.61
CA TYR A 14 -9.43 19.67 -3.38
C TYR A 14 -8.85 21.08 -3.20
N GLY A 15 -7.52 21.20 -3.03
CA GLY A 15 -6.88 22.48 -2.75
C GLY A 15 -7.06 23.01 -1.33
N TYR A 16 -7.82 22.31 -0.47
CA TYR A 16 -7.93 22.62 0.95
C TYR A 16 -6.85 21.90 1.74
N ALA A 17 -5.86 22.64 2.23
CA ALA A 17 -4.81 22.12 3.10
C ALA A 17 -5.35 21.88 4.51
N CYS A 18 -5.07 20.70 5.08
CA CYS A 18 -5.48 20.31 6.43
C CYS A 18 -5.12 21.37 7.48
N SER A 19 -3.93 21.97 7.40
CA SER A 19 -3.48 23.09 8.23
C SER A 19 -3.44 22.84 9.75
N LYS A 20 -3.74 21.61 10.21
CA LYS A 20 -3.54 21.20 11.61
C LYS A 20 -2.05 21.35 11.98
N PRO A 21 -1.74 21.76 13.23
CA PRO A 21 -0.37 21.85 13.70
C PRO A 21 0.29 20.47 13.64
N VAL A 22 1.58 20.44 13.32
CA VAL A 22 2.38 19.20 13.35
C VAL A 22 3.57 19.38 14.28
N GLU A 23 4.04 18.27 14.85
CA GLU A 23 5.28 18.26 15.61
C GLU A 23 6.45 18.69 14.73
N HIS A 24 7.43 19.39 15.33
CA HIS A 24 8.56 19.94 14.61
C HIS A 24 9.31 18.86 13.81
N GLY A 25 9.52 19.12 12.51
CA GLY A 25 10.17 18.18 11.60
C GLY A 25 9.26 17.12 10.97
N ARG A 26 7.96 17.10 11.29
CA ARG A 26 6.96 16.29 10.58
C ARG A 26 6.28 17.11 9.48
N TYR A 27 5.79 16.43 8.44
CA TYR A 27 5.06 17.06 7.33
C TYR A 27 3.54 16.77 7.35
N LEU A 28 3.12 15.78 8.15
CA LEU A 28 1.74 15.31 8.26
C LEU A 28 1.34 15.29 9.74
N CYS A 29 0.08 15.62 10.04
CA CYS A 29 -0.49 15.44 11.38
C CYS A 29 -0.73 13.95 11.66
N GLU A 30 -0.98 13.57 12.92
CA GLU A 30 -1.14 12.16 13.32
C GLU A 30 -2.19 11.41 12.49
N GLU A 31 -3.30 12.07 12.16
CA GLU A 31 -4.35 11.53 11.30
C GLU A 31 -3.81 11.19 9.90
N HIS A 32 -3.21 12.16 9.21
CA HIS A 32 -2.71 11.96 7.86
C HIS A 32 -1.40 11.15 7.80
N ALA A 33 -0.65 11.07 8.89
CA ALA A 33 0.53 10.22 8.99
C ALA A 33 0.18 8.73 8.93
N THR A 34 -1.04 8.36 9.33
CA THR A 34 -1.54 6.97 9.25
C THR A 34 -2.38 6.68 8.01
N ALA A 35 -2.72 7.71 7.23
CA ALA A 35 -3.51 7.57 6.02
C ALA A 35 -2.74 6.78 4.96
N LYS A 36 -3.39 5.75 4.41
CA LYS A 36 -2.83 4.90 3.35
C LYS A 36 -3.51 5.19 2.02
N CYS A 37 -2.71 5.21 0.97
CA CYS A 37 -3.16 5.35 -0.40
C CYS A 37 -4.18 4.25 -0.73
N SER A 38 -5.37 4.65 -1.18
CA SER A 38 -6.46 3.73 -1.53
C SER A 38 -6.15 2.87 -2.77
N SER A 39 -5.11 3.20 -3.54
CA SER A 39 -4.67 2.42 -4.70
C SER A 39 -3.55 1.42 -4.36
N CYS A 40 -2.49 1.88 -3.70
CA CYS A 40 -1.27 1.07 -3.48
C CYS A 40 -0.93 0.77 -2.01
N GLY A 41 -1.64 1.36 -1.05
CA GLY A 41 -1.42 1.15 0.39
C GLY A 41 -0.23 1.87 1.01
N GLN A 42 0.60 2.56 0.22
CA GLN A 42 1.69 3.41 0.71
C GLN A 42 1.16 4.64 1.48
N PRO A 43 1.98 5.35 2.28
CA PRO A 43 1.55 6.57 2.95
C PRO A 43 0.95 7.59 1.97
N ALA A 44 -0.23 8.09 2.28
CA ALA A 44 -0.91 9.07 1.46
C ALA A 44 -0.34 10.48 1.69
N THR A 45 -0.28 11.26 0.62
CA THR A 45 0.25 12.64 0.62
C THR A 45 -0.84 13.66 0.33
N HIS A 46 -1.91 13.25 -0.34
CA HIS A 46 -3.03 14.11 -0.72
C HIS A 46 -4.33 13.29 -0.83
N GLY A 47 -5.47 13.97 -0.96
CA GLY A 47 -6.74 13.33 -1.29
C GLY A 47 -7.06 13.45 -2.78
N CYS A 48 -7.75 12.45 -3.33
CA CYS A 48 -8.20 12.41 -4.71
C CYS A 48 -9.16 13.58 -5.01
N ASP A 49 -8.90 14.27 -6.11
CA ASP A 49 -9.60 15.47 -6.56
C ASP A 49 -10.62 15.24 -7.70
N PHE A 50 -10.81 13.99 -8.15
CA PHE A 50 -11.66 13.64 -9.30
C PHE A 50 -13.06 14.27 -9.28
N CYS A 51 -13.77 14.20 -8.16
CA CYS A 51 -15.14 14.72 -8.05
C CYS A 51 -15.23 16.14 -7.50
N GLY A 52 -14.12 16.85 -7.33
CA GLY A 52 -14.10 18.11 -6.56
C GLY A 52 -14.75 17.93 -5.17
N GLN A 53 -15.40 18.95 -4.63
CA GLN A 53 -15.88 18.99 -3.24
C GLN A 53 -16.77 17.82 -2.78
N PHE A 54 -17.42 17.06 -3.67
CA PHE A 54 -18.62 16.33 -3.28
C PHE A 54 -18.48 14.85 -2.95
N VAL A 55 -17.46 14.10 -3.39
CA VAL A 55 -17.56 12.62 -3.20
C VAL A 55 -16.25 11.85 -3.00
N CYS A 56 -15.15 12.16 -3.69
CA CYS A 56 -14.01 11.25 -3.66
C CYS A 56 -13.14 11.40 -2.40
N GLY A 57 -12.17 12.32 -2.41
CA GLY A 57 -11.34 12.66 -1.26
C GLY A 57 -10.48 11.51 -0.75
N ALA A 58 -10.46 10.39 -1.49
CA ALA A 58 -9.78 9.18 -1.08
C ALA A 58 -8.29 9.48 -0.95
N PRO A 59 -7.63 9.04 0.14
CA PRO A 59 -6.22 9.29 0.34
C PRO A 59 -5.41 8.62 -0.79
N LEU A 60 -4.52 9.38 -1.43
CA LEU A 60 -3.62 8.94 -2.48
C LEU A 60 -2.18 9.38 -2.18
N CYS A 61 -1.21 8.64 -2.71
CA CYS A 61 0.19 9.05 -2.76
C CYS A 61 0.51 9.67 -4.12
N ASP A 62 1.66 10.34 -4.24
CA ASP A 62 2.08 11.02 -5.47
C ASP A 62 2.31 10.10 -6.68
N GLU A 63 2.39 8.79 -6.45
CA GLU A 63 2.58 7.76 -7.49
C GLU A 63 1.24 7.19 -7.99
N CYS A 64 0.14 7.55 -7.34
CA CYS A 64 -1.21 7.12 -7.71
C CYS A 64 -2.03 8.29 -8.23
N THR A 65 -3.06 7.95 -9.00
CA THR A 65 -3.99 8.88 -9.63
C THR A 65 -5.36 8.24 -9.65
N TYR A 66 -6.29 8.94 -10.26
CA TYR A 66 -7.62 8.46 -10.57
C TYR A 66 -7.79 8.16 -12.06
N GLY A 67 -8.84 7.42 -12.37
CA GLY A 67 -9.29 7.16 -13.73
C GLY A 67 -10.75 6.74 -13.73
N THR A 68 -11.22 6.36 -14.92
CA THR A 68 -12.60 5.94 -15.14
C THR A 68 -12.58 4.53 -15.69
N ASP A 69 -13.32 3.62 -15.04
CA ASP A 69 -13.53 2.27 -15.52
C ASP A 69 -14.63 2.25 -16.58
N GLU A 70 -14.23 2.29 -17.85
CA GLU A 70 -15.16 2.31 -18.99
C GLU A 70 -16.01 1.04 -19.11
N THR A 71 -15.66 -0.03 -18.38
CA THR A 71 -16.46 -1.27 -18.34
C THR A 71 -17.65 -1.17 -17.39
N LYS A 72 -17.71 -0.12 -16.56
CA LYS A 72 -18.78 0.12 -15.57
C LYS A 72 -19.59 1.35 -15.92
N SER A 73 -20.88 1.29 -15.60
CA SER A 73 -21.77 2.46 -15.72
C SER A 73 -21.28 3.60 -14.83
N SER A 74 -21.27 4.81 -15.39
CA SER A 74 -20.92 6.04 -14.66
C SER A 74 -21.96 6.45 -13.62
N GLY A 75 -23.13 5.79 -13.61
CA GLY A 75 -24.28 6.16 -12.79
C GLY A 75 -24.89 7.50 -13.19
N ALA A 76 -25.93 7.91 -12.48
CA ALA A 76 -26.69 9.14 -12.78
C ALA A 76 -25.87 10.43 -12.71
N TRP A 77 -24.76 10.41 -11.98
CA TRP A 77 -23.94 11.59 -11.69
C TRP A 77 -22.51 11.51 -12.24
N GLY A 78 -22.21 10.50 -13.06
CA GLY A 78 -20.94 10.45 -13.79
C GLY A 78 -19.70 9.99 -13.02
N PHE A 79 -19.82 9.62 -11.74
CA PHE A 79 -18.67 9.30 -10.88
C PHE A 79 -18.65 7.87 -10.31
N MET A 80 -19.65 7.03 -10.61
CA MET A 80 -19.74 5.68 -10.02
C MET A 80 -18.74 4.68 -10.61
N ASN A 81 -18.13 5.01 -11.74
CA ASN A 81 -17.06 4.24 -12.36
C ASN A 81 -15.66 4.84 -12.09
N HIS A 82 -15.56 5.75 -11.12
CA HIS A 82 -14.29 6.27 -10.63
C HIS A 82 -13.43 5.18 -9.98
N ILE A 83 -12.15 5.13 -10.34
CA ILE A 83 -11.18 4.18 -9.79
C ILE A 83 -9.88 4.87 -9.40
N HIS A 84 -9.13 4.25 -8.48
CA HIS A 84 -7.80 4.70 -8.09
C HIS A 84 -6.74 3.75 -8.62
N VAL A 85 -5.86 4.26 -9.47
CA VAL A 85 -4.84 3.49 -10.16
C VAL A 85 -3.46 4.07 -9.92
N SER A 86 -2.44 3.27 -10.18
CA SER A 86 -1.07 3.77 -10.23
C SER A 86 -0.92 4.61 -11.50
N LYS A 87 -0.11 5.68 -11.45
CA LYS A 87 0.28 6.36 -12.68
C LYS A 87 1.05 5.38 -13.58
N PRO A 88 0.97 5.51 -14.92
CA PRO A 88 1.58 4.55 -15.85
C PRO A 88 3.07 4.29 -15.58
N GLU A 89 3.82 5.31 -15.22
CA GLU A 89 5.25 5.24 -14.90
C GLU A 89 5.56 4.45 -13.61
N PHE A 90 4.61 4.32 -12.68
CA PHE A 90 4.74 3.56 -11.44
C PHE A 90 3.96 2.24 -11.44
N ALA A 91 3.21 1.94 -12.51
CA ALA A 91 2.35 0.75 -12.58
C ALA A 91 3.13 -0.55 -12.37
N LEU A 92 4.32 -0.67 -12.97
CA LEU A 92 5.20 -1.84 -12.81
C LEU A 92 5.78 -1.94 -11.39
N LYS A 93 6.14 -0.80 -10.78
CA LYS A 93 6.64 -0.76 -9.40
C LYS A 93 5.57 -1.26 -8.43
N HIS A 94 4.34 -0.77 -8.56
CA HIS A 94 3.24 -1.19 -7.70
C HIS A 94 2.75 -2.61 -7.99
N SER A 95 2.77 -3.09 -9.23
CA SER A 95 2.46 -4.49 -9.53
C SER A 95 3.50 -5.42 -8.91
N HIS A 96 4.79 -5.09 -9.05
CA HIS A 96 5.87 -5.85 -8.44
C HIS A 96 5.75 -5.89 -6.91
N ALA A 97 5.48 -4.75 -6.27
CA ALA A 97 5.28 -4.69 -4.82
C ALA A 97 4.11 -5.56 -4.35
N ARG A 98 2.98 -5.58 -5.07
CA ARG A 98 1.83 -6.44 -4.76
C ARG A 98 2.15 -7.91 -4.93
N LEU A 99 2.83 -8.28 -6.01
CA LEU A 99 3.25 -9.67 -6.24
C LEU A 99 4.23 -10.14 -5.17
N LEU A 100 5.17 -9.29 -4.76
CA LEU A 100 6.13 -9.60 -3.71
C LEU A 100 5.44 -9.79 -2.35
N ALA A 101 4.46 -8.94 -2.03
CA ALA A 101 3.65 -9.08 -0.82
C ALA A 101 2.86 -10.40 -0.81
N ALA A 102 2.20 -10.74 -1.91
CA ALA A 102 1.46 -12.00 -2.04
C ALA A 102 2.37 -13.24 -1.95
N LEU A 103 3.57 -13.17 -2.55
CA LEU A 103 4.57 -14.23 -2.46
C LEU A 103 5.06 -14.40 -1.01
N THR A 104 5.28 -13.30 -0.30
CA THR A 104 5.69 -13.30 1.11
C THR A 104 4.60 -13.89 2.01
N GLU A 105 3.34 -13.51 1.80
CA GLU A 105 2.20 -14.07 2.51
C GLU A 105 2.08 -15.59 2.30
N THR A 106 2.22 -16.03 1.05
CA THR A 106 2.20 -17.45 0.69
C THR A 106 3.36 -18.21 1.35
N ALA A 107 4.58 -17.64 1.35
CA ALA A 107 5.74 -18.22 2.02
C ALA A 107 5.50 -18.35 3.53
N ASN A 108 4.94 -17.32 4.18
CA ASN A 108 4.61 -17.36 5.59
C ASN A 108 3.58 -18.45 5.91
N ALA A 109 2.53 -18.59 5.10
CA ALA A 109 1.52 -19.63 5.28
C ALA A 109 2.11 -21.05 5.15
N ILE A 110 3.00 -21.28 4.18
CA ILE A 110 3.72 -22.56 4.05
C ILE A 110 4.62 -22.80 5.26
N GLY A 111 5.33 -21.76 5.73
CA GLY A 111 6.16 -21.81 6.92
C GLY A 111 5.36 -22.18 8.17
N GLU A 112 4.19 -21.56 8.36
CA GLU A 112 3.28 -21.85 9.47
C GLU A 112 2.73 -23.27 9.41
N TRP A 113 2.29 -23.74 8.24
CA TRP A 113 1.90 -25.14 8.04
C TRP A 113 3.03 -26.12 8.39
N SER A 114 4.28 -25.77 8.06
CA SER A 114 5.44 -26.63 8.31
C SER A 114 5.90 -26.65 9.77
N ARG A 115 5.39 -25.76 10.64
CA ARG A 115 5.72 -25.79 12.06
C ARG A 115 5.10 -27.03 12.70
N PRO A 116 5.86 -27.79 13.51
CA PRO A 116 5.29 -28.86 14.30
C PRO A 116 4.36 -28.24 15.34
N THR A 117 3.07 -28.16 15.00
CA THR A 117 2.04 -27.83 15.97
C THR A 117 1.95 -29.02 16.91
N GLY A 118 2.38 -28.83 18.15
CA GLY A 118 2.36 -29.85 19.20
C GLY A 118 0.97 -30.41 19.56
N ALA A 119 -0.04 -30.21 18.71
CA ALA A 119 -1.41 -30.66 18.88
C ALA A 119 -1.80 -31.83 17.94
N ASN A 120 -1.12 -32.06 16.81
CA ASN A 120 -1.64 -32.98 15.77
C ASN A 120 -0.73 -34.16 15.38
N GLY A 121 0.40 -34.38 16.07
CA GLY A 121 1.23 -35.57 15.83
C GLY A 121 1.82 -35.69 14.41
N MET A 122 1.81 -34.63 13.60
CA MET A 122 2.49 -34.63 12.30
C MET A 122 4.00 -34.55 12.54
N THR A 123 4.71 -35.54 12.03
CA THR A 123 6.17 -35.57 11.96
C THR A 123 6.68 -34.32 11.25
N THR A 124 7.78 -33.76 11.76
CA THR A 124 8.46 -32.64 11.10
C THR A 124 8.72 -33.01 9.63
N PRO A 125 8.28 -32.19 8.66
CA PRO A 125 8.53 -32.49 7.25
C PRO A 125 10.05 -32.61 7.03
N ARG A 126 10.48 -33.72 6.44
CA ARG A 126 11.91 -33.93 6.09
C ARG A 126 12.35 -32.80 5.16
N ASN A 127 13.62 -32.38 5.25
CA ASN A 127 14.18 -31.27 4.46
C ASN A 127 13.99 -31.39 2.93
N ASN A 128 13.68 -32.58 2.40
CA ASN A 128 13.41 -32.82 0.98
C ASN A 128 11.91 -32.75 0.62
N HIS A 129 11.04 -32.33 1.55
CA HIS A 129 9.61 -32.19 1.29
C HIS A 129 9.38 -31.10 0.22
N PRO A 130 8.58 -31.35 -0.84
CA PRO A 130 8.37 -30.40 -1.93
C PRO A 130 7.93 -29.00 -1.47
N LEU A 131 7.10 -28.91 -0.42
CA LEU A 131 6.67 -27.63 0.15
C LEU A 131 7.82 -26.86 0.85
N LEU A 132 8.78 -27.55 1.49
CA LEU A 132 9.93 -26.90 2.11
C LEU A 132 10.93 -26.40 1.06
N LEU A 133 11.12 -27.15 -0.03
CA LEU A 133 11.90 -26.70 -1.18
C LEU A 133 11.25 -25.49 -1.86
N ALA A 134 9.92 -25.52 -2.04
CA ALA A 134 9.17 -24.39 -2.57
C ALA A 134 9.28 -23.15 -1.67
N LEU A 135 9.19 -23.31 -0.35
CA LEU A 135 9.37 -22.24 0.61
C LEU A 135 10.79 -21.63 0.55
N SER A 136 11.82 -22.48 0.50
CA SER A 136 13.22 -22.03 0.36
C SER A 136 13.43 -21.22 -0.92
N ASN A 137 12.92 -21.72 -2.06
CA ASN A 137 13.01 -21.04 -3.35
C ASN A 137 12.23 -19.70 -3.34
N ALA A 138 11.05 -19.67 -2.73
CA ALA A 138 10.26 -18.44 -2.57
C ALA A 138 11.01 -17.39 -1.73
N ASN A 139 11.56 -17.78 -0.58
CA ASN A 139 12.36 -16.90 0.26
C ASN A 139 13.61 -16.37 -0.46
N ALA A 140 14.30 -17.21 -1.23
CA ALA A 140 15.43 -16.78 -2.04
C ALA A 140 15.02 -15.78 -3.15
N ALA A 141 13.86 -15.97 -3.78
CA ALA A 141 13.33 -15.03 -4.76
C ALA A 141 12.95 -13.69 -4.12
N ILE A 142 12.31 -13.71 -2.94
CA ILE A 142 11.98 -12.51 -2.16
C ILE A 142 13.24 -11.72 -1.82
N ALA A 143 14.27 -12.39 -1.26
CA ALA A 143 15.52 -11.75 -0.89
C ALA A 143 16.20 -11.05 -2.07
N ARG A 144 16.22 -11.69 -3.24
CA ARG A 144 16.76 -11.10 -4.49
C ARG A 144 15.95 -9.88 -4.94
N ALA A 145 14.62 -9.97 -4.90
CA ALA A 145 13.73 -8.87 -5.29
C ALA A 145 13.89 -7.64 -4.40
N GLU A 146 14.21 -7.85 -3.11
CA GLU A 146 14.49 -6.77 -2.15
C GLU A 146 15.93 -6.27 -2.18
N GLY A 147 16.80 -6.85 -3.02
CA GLY A 147 18.22 -6.49 -3.09
C GLY A 147 19.04 -6.93 -1.86
N ARG A 148 18.50 -7.81 -1.01
CA ARG A 148 19.29 -8.43 0.07
C ARG A 148 20.25 -9.43 -0.56
N ARG A 149 21.56 -9.27 -0.34
CA ARG A 149 22.53 -10.30 -0.72
C ARG A 149 22.26 -11.57 0.10
N PRO A 150 22.40 -12.77 -0.49
CA PRO A 150 22.22 -14.04 0.21
C PRO A 150 23.23 -14.22 1.35
#